data_AF-A0A8B8EDT5-F1
#
_entry.id   AF-A0A8B8EDT5-F1
#
_cell.length_a   1.000
_cell.length_b   1.000
_cell.length_c   1.000
_cell.angle_alpha   90.00
_cell.angle_beta   90.00
_cell.angle_gamma   90.00
#
_symmetry.space_group_name_H-M   'P 1'
#
loop_
_entity.id
_entity.type
_entity.pdbx_description
1 polymer ?
#
loop_
_entity_poly.entity_id
_entity_poly.type
_entity_poly.pdbx_seq_one_letter_code
_entity_poly.pdbx_strand_id
1 'polypeptide(L)'
;MATVDKQLENQEADDRTLVPIPCGNRKYMNVLERNILHSFFTSVLLYVNPLPLIRRLAERDQVSKECCNLIEAKSENSPYSFSYEILGNEIAKRMSLRSFVFVLFSLNFTQLANDLLGFYTEYTRTKCVPKVSRTNVGNRRAIQQYFKFIKKQVHEFTFKNPQADLSVIGARIKQRIELEKSDCKRQVMYDRYIALKAAEIDALTNRTDDIDPYGGAFADIEQVLDKSSNPSVSRVLLYGRKADVLSSLGRKEEGRGMLKEGFAYANATDTCLESVDMVYKSVVFRLSELEENPSSQLKEQLLAEASRGLHELNEEDEDVKIFWKRLFVLRMIYCHLGIGKRCKIFPNYEVTPQSLKEAERLFSLDSLNNLEHRRQMMYGVAKARLQELQGDTCMSSALDTLSRVMEIAIEGKYTEMPMIRQYLSCLSQRHQEF
;
A
#
# COMPACT_ATOMS: atom_id res chain seq x y z
N MET A 1 -28.12 52.25 -17.61
CA MET A 1 -26.83 52.71 -17.05
C MET A 1 -26.46 51.68 -15.99
N ALA A 2 -25.57 50.70 -16.22
CA ALA A 2 -24.20 50.77 -16.76
C ALA A 2 -23.40 51.79 -15.94
N THR A 3 -22.48 51.38 -15.06
CA THR A 3 -21.19 50.67 -15.29
C THR A 3 -20.84 49.80 -14.05
N VAL A 4 -20.08 48.67 -14.02
CA VAL A 4 -18.95 48.11 -14.82
C VAL A 4 -17.69 48.98 -14.75
N ASP A 5 -16.82 48.86 -13.74
CA ASP A 5 -15.60 48.02 -13.70
C ASP A 5 -14.87 48.29 -12.32
N LYS A 6 -13.86 47.59 -11.77
CA LYS A 6 -13.10 46.36 -12.09
C LYS A 6 -12.31 45.87 -10.85
N GLN A 7 -12.23 44.55 -10.57
CA GLN A 7 -11.14 43.82 -9.87
C GLN A 7 -11.57 42.33 -9.74
N LEU A 8 -11.23 41.47 -10.70
CA LEU A 8 -9.98 40.70 -10.83
C LEU A 8 -9.94 39.39 -10.02
N GLU A 9 -10.23 38.31 -10.75
CA GLU A 9 -9.40 37.09 -10.83
C GLU A 9 -8.82 36.52 -9.52
N ASN A 10 -9.53 35.55 -8.94
CA ASN A 10 -9.00 34.21 -8.66
C ASN A 10 -10.14 33.26 -8.26
N GLN A 11 -10.76 32.63 -9.25
CA GLN A 11 -11.55 31.41 -9.03
C GLN A 11 -10.59 30.21 -9.14
N GLU A 12 -9.79 29.99 -8.09
CA GLU A 12 -9.20 28.66 -7.90
C GLU A 12 -10.35 27.68 -7.65
N ALA A 13 -10.39 26.59 -8.41
CA ALA A 13 -11.39 25.55 -8.24
C ALA A 13 -11.17 24.86 -6.87
N ASP A 14 -12.18 24.90 -6.00
CA ASP A 14 -12.14 24.23 -4.71
C ASP A 14 -12.24 22.70 -4.91
N ASP A 15 -11.08 22.08 -5.06
CA ASP A 15 -10.85 20.66 -5.37
C ASP A 15 -11.24 19.70 -4.21
N ARG A 16 -12.11 20.16 -3.31
CA ARG A 16 -12.55 19.50 -2.08
C ARG A 16 -13.96 18.89 -2.16
N THR A 17 -14.60 18.94 -3.33
CA THR A 17 -15.98 18.46 -3.53
C THR A 17 -16.10 17.09 -4.22
N LEU A 18 -15.11 16.21 -4.04
CA LEU A 18 -15.28 14.78 -4.31
C LEU A 18 -16.07 14.10 -3.18
N VAL A 19 -17.40 14.06 -3.32
CA VAL A 19 -18.29 13.31 -2.42
C VAL A 19 -17.84 11.84 -2.36
N PRO A 20 -17.53 11.28 -1.18
CA PRO A 20 -16.92 9.95 -1.10
C PRO A 20 -17.85 8.85 -1.59
N ILE A 21 -17.47 8.22 -2.71
CA ILE A 21 -18.06 6.97 -3.21
C ILE A 21 -17.87 5.89 -2.14
N PRO A 22 -18.95 5.34 -1.54
CA PRO A 22 -18.81 4.33 -0.51
C PRO A 22 -18.91 2.94 -1.15
N CYS A 23 -17.78 2.25 -1.32
CA CYS A 23 -17.77 0.80 -1.58
C CYS A 23 -16.48 0.08 -1.16
N GLY A 24 -16.68 -1.13 -0.64
CA GLY A 24 -15.64 -2.07 -0.23
C GLY A 24 -14.80 -2.60 -1.40
N ASN A 25 -13.70 -3.30 -1.08
CA ASN A 25 -12.85 -4.01 -2.03
C ASN A 25 -13.55 -5.32 -2.45
N ARG A 26 -14.63 -5.15 -3.22
CA ARG A 26 -15.37 -6.24 -3.82
C ARG A 26 -14.74 -6.54 -5.17
N LYS A 27 -14.48 -7.83 -5.45
CA LYS A 27 -14.10 -8.31 -6.81
C LYS A 27 -15.16 -8.02 -7.89
N TYR A 28 -16.34 -7.57 -7.47
CA TYR A 28 -17.54 -7.44 -8.27
C TYR A 28 -18.26 -6.16 -7.89
N MET A 29 -18.75 -5.42 -8.87
CA MET A 29 -19.67 -4.32 -8.60
C MET A 29 -20.94 -4.84 -7.92
N ASN A 30 -21.43 -4.09 -6.94
CA ASN A 30 -22.72 -4.34 -6.33
C ASN A 30 -23.89 -3.87 -7.23
N VAL A 31 -25.14 -4.15 -6.86
CA VAL A 31 -26.32 -3.81 -7.68
C VAL A 31 -26.41 -2.32 -8.03
N LEU A 32 -26.11 -1.42 -7.09
CA LEU A 32 -26.03 0.02 -7.36
C LEU A 32 -24.91 0.33 -8.36
N GLU A 33 -23.68 -0.13 -8.09
CA GLU A 33 -22.52 0.16 -8.93
C GLU A 33 -22.74 -0.32 -10.37
N ARG A 34 -23.37 -1.49 -10.55
CA ARG A 34 -23.81 -2.00 -11.85
C ARG A 34 -24.85 -1.08 -12.49
N ASN A 35 -25.86 -0.67 -11.74
CA ASN A 35 -26.90 0.23 -12.25
C ASN A 35 -26.31 1.60 -12.64
N ILE A 36 -25.33 2.11 -11.90
CA ILE A 36 -24.61 3.35 -12.25
C ILE A 36 -23.77 3.15 -13.51
N LEU A 37 -22.93 2.11 -13.56
CA LEU A 37 -22.08 1.84 -14.73
C LEU A 37 -22.90 1.62 -15.99
N HIS A 38 -23.98 0.82 -15.88
CA HIS A 38 -24.88 0.57 -17.00
C HIS A 38 -25.59 1.85 -17.43
N SER A 39 -26.14 2.65 -16.51
CA SER A 39 -26.78 3.94 -16.85
C SER A 39 -25.80 4.95 -17.46
N PHE A 40 -24.57 5.00 -16.96
CA PHE A 40 -23.50 5.84 -17.50
C PHE A 40 -23.17 5.42 -18.92
N PHE A 41 -22.88 4.13 -19.13
CA PHE A 41 -22.65 3.62 -20.47
C PHE A 41 -23.85 3.85 -21.39
N THR A 42 -25.09 3.66 -20.92
CA THR A 42 -26.32 4.01 -21.67
C THR A 42 -26.33 5.48 -22.12
N SER A 43 -25.86 6.43 -21.30
CA SER A 43 -25.75 7.84 -21.69
C SER A 43 -24.61 8.13 -22.69
N VAL A 44 -23.58 7.28 -22.73
CA VAL A 44 -22.40 7.41 -23.59
C VAL A 44 -22.53 6.68 -24.94
N LEU A 45 -23.52 5.76 -25.09
CA LEU A 45 -23.73 4.90 -26.28
C LEU A 45 -23.76 5.62 -27.63
N LEU A 46 -24.14 6.90 -27.63
CA LEU A 46 -24.36 7.70 -28.83
C LEU A 46 -23.11 8.45 -29.28
N TYR A 47 -22.05 8.51 -28.47
CA TYR A 47 -20.96 9.49 -28.66
C TYR A 47 -19.53 8.94 -28.59
N VAL A 48 -19.29 7.76 -28.02
CA VAL A 48 -17.92 7.22 -27.85
C VAL A 48 -17.81 5.80 -28.36
N ASN A 49 -16.79 5.51 -29.17
CA ASN A 49 -16.45 4.16 -29.61
C ASN A 49 -15.78 3.37 -28.46
N PRO A 50 -16.30 2.18 -28.06
CA PRO A 50 -15.72 1.39 -26.97
C PRO A 50 -14.43 0.63 -27.35
N LEU A 51 -14.09 0.49 -28.64
CA LEU A 51 -12.96 -0.32 -29.10
C LEU A 51 -11.58 0.12 -28.56
N PRO A 52 -11.22 1.42 -28.53
CA PRO A 52 -9.93 1.84 -27.97
C PRO A 52 -9.82 1.55 -26.47
N LEU A 53 -10.94 1.64 -25.74
CA LEU A 53 -11.01 1.36 -24.32
C LEU A 53 -10.86 -0.14 -24.03
N ILE A 54 -11.60 -1.00 -24.74
CA ILE A 54 -11.54 -2.44 -24.45
C ILE A 54 -10.19 -3.07 -24.80
N ARG A 55 -9.53 -2.64 -25.88
CA ARG A 55 -8.16 -3.07 -26.21
C ARG A 55 -7.18 -2.75 -25.09
N ARG A 56 -7.18 -1.49 -24.64
CA ARG A 56 -6.36 -1.01 -23.50
C ARG A 56 -6.65 -1.75 -22.19
N LEU A 57 -7.91 -2.13 -21.94
CA LEU A 57 -8.29 -2.95 -20.79
C LEU A 57 -7.78 -4.39 -20.93
N ALA A 58 -7.86 -4.99 -22.12
CA ALA A 58 -7.40 -6.35 -22.38
C ALA A 58 -5.86 -6.47 -22.33
N GLU A 59 -5.14 -5.46 -22.81
CA GLU A 59 -3.68 -5.32 -22.70
C GLU A 59 -3.16 -5.30 -21.25
N ARG A 60 -4.01 -4.89 -20.29
CA ARG A 60 -3.69 -4.84 -18.85
C ARG A 60 -4.43 -5.91 -18.03
N ASP A 61 -4.95 -6.96 -18.69
CA ASP A 61 -5.73 -8.08 -18.10
C ASP A 61 -6.98 -7.67 -17.28
N GLN A 62 -7.48 -6.45 -17.51
CA GLN A 62 -8.65 -5.89 -16.81
C GLN A 62 -9.99 -6.43 -17.34
N VAL A 63 -10.00 -6.98 -18.55
CA VAL A 63 -11.10 -7.72 -19.18
C VAL A 63 -10.55 -8.96 -19.89
N SER A 64 -11.40 -9.95 -20.17
CA SER A 64 -11.01 -11.15 -20.94
C SER A 64 -10.67 -10.81 -22.39
N LYS A 65 -9.73 -11.56 -22.98
CA LYS A 65 -9.47 -11.53 -24.44
C LYS A 65 -10.70 -12.01 -25.21
N GLU A 66 -11.44 -12.97 -24.67
CA GLU A 66 -12.72 -13.44 -25.19
C GLU A 66 -13.77 -12.30 -25.26
N CYS A 67 -13.83 -11.41 -24.26
CA CYS A 67 -14.71 -10.24 -24.28
C CYS A 67 -14.27 -9.20 -25.32
N CYS A 68 -12.97 -8.96 -25.46
CA CYS A 68 -12.43 -8.10 -26.52
C CYS A 68 -12.84 -8.60 -27.91
N ASN A 69 -12.54 -9.86 -28.21
CA ASN A 69 -12.87 -10.49 -29.50
C ASN A 69 -14.38 -10.48 -29.78
N LEU A 70 -15.22 -10.71 -28.76
CA LEU A 70 -16.69 -10.70 -28.89
C LEU A 70 -17.24 -9.31 -29.22
N ILE A 71 -16.67 -8.26 -28.63
CA ILE A 71 -17.07 -6.87 -28.89
C ILE A 71 -16.54 -6.41 -30.26
N GLU A 72 -15.31 -6.78 -30.63
CA GLU A 72 -14.76 -6.50 -31.96
C GLU A 72 -15.64 -7.12 -33.06
N ALA A 73 -15.91 -8.42 -33.00
CA ALA A 73 -16.75 -9.12 -33.98
C ALA A 73 -18.19 -8.59 -34.07
N LYS A 74 -18.73 -7.99 -33.00
CA LYS A 74 -20.07 -7.37 -33.02
C LYS A 74 -20.07 -5.90 -33.43
N SER A 75 -18.96 -5.19 -33.24
CA SER A 75 -18.82 -3.78 -33.64
C SER A 75 -18.86 -3.57 -35.16
N GLU A 76 -18.55 -4.61 -35.94
CA GLU A 76 -18.67 -4.60 -37.40
C GLU A 76 -20.12 -4.61 -37.91
N ASN A 77 -21.10 -5.00 -37.08
CA ASN A 77 -22.46 -5.36 -37.52
C ASN A 77 -23.60 -4.77 -36.66
N SER A 78 -23.33 -3.95 -35.65
CA SER A 78 -24.33 -3.52 -34.67
C SER A 78 -24.01 -2.13 -34.07
N PRO A 79 -25.02 -1.31 -33.69
CA PRO A 79 -24.78 -0.10 -32.91
C PRO A 79 -24.02 -0.39 -31.60
N TYR A 80 -23.22 0.59 -31.15
CA TYR A 80 -22.33 0.45 -29.99
C TYR A 80 -23.06 0.14 -28.66
N SER A 81 -24.39 0.29 -28.61
CA SER A 81 -25.26 -0.10 -27.48
C SER A 81 -24.94 -1.48 -26.93
N PHE A 82 -24.85 -2.49 -27.80
CA PHE A 82 -24.58 -3.88 -27.39
C PHE A 82 -23.15 -4.09 -26.89
N SER A 83 -22.19 -3.31 -27.40
CA SER A 83 -20.77 -3.41 -27.02
C SER A 83 -20.54 -2.94 -25.58
N TYR A 84 -21.18 -1.84 -25.20
CA TYR A 84 -21.12 -1.30 -23.84
C TYR A 84 -21.85 -2.15 -22.80
N GLU A 85 -22.92 -2.84 -23.18
CA GLU A 85 -23.59 -3.79 -22.30
C GLU A 85 -22.68 -4.98 -21.94
N ILE A 86 -22.03 -5.60 -22.95
CA ILE A 86 -21.03 -6.65 -22.70
C ILE A 86 -19.88 -6.12 -21.83
N LEU A 87 -19.33 -4.95 -22.18
CA LEU A 87 -18.21 -4.34 -21.48
C LEU A 87 -18.55 -4.06 -20.01
N GLY A 88 -19.71 -3.44 -19.75
CA GLY A 88 -20.18 -3.17 -18.39
C GLY A 88 -20.40 -4.44 -17.57
N ASN A 89 -20.96 -5.49 -18.18
CA ASN A 89 -21.10 -6.79 -17.53
C ASN A 89 -19.76 -7.46 -17.22
N GLU A 90 -18.74 -7.32 -18.08
CA GLU A 90 -17.41 -7.90 -17.83
C GLU A 90 -16.61 -7.12 -16.78
N ILE A 91 -16.64 -5.79 -16.82
CA ILE A 91 -16.01 -4.95 -15.77
C ILE A 91 -16.67 -5.21 -14.42
N ALA A 92 -18.00 -5.28 -14.36
CA ALA A 92 -18.76 -5.57 -13.14
C ALA A 92 -18.46 -6.97 -12.55
N LYS A 93 -17.94 -7.91 -13.37
CA LYS A 93 -17.47 -9.23 -12.94
C LYS A 93 -16.02 -9.25 -12.44
N ARG A 94 -15.25 -8.16 -12.62
CA ARG A 94 -13.80 -8.15 -12.36
C ARG A 94 -13.35 -7.14 -11.32
N MET A 95 -14.09 -6.05 -11.16
CA MET A 95 -13.67 -4.94 -10.29
C MET A 95 -14.84 -4.14 -9.71
N SER A 96 -14.56 -3.30 -8.72
CA SER A 96 -15.49 -2.29 -8.17
C SER A 96 -15.56 -1.04 -9.08
N LEU A 97 -16.56 -0.17 -8.87
CA LEU A 97 -16.68 1.06 -9.67
C LEU A 97 -15.51 2.02 -9.42
N ARG A 98 -15.05 2.13 -8.16
CA ARG A 98 -13.86 2.93 -7.79
C ARG A 98 -12.59 2.40 -8.47
N SER A 99 -12.42 1.07 -8.51
CA SER A 99 -11.31 0.43 -9.21
C SER A 99 -11.35 0.74 -10.71
N PHE A 100 -12.53 0.69 -11.33
CA PHE A 100 -12.67 1.00 -12.75
C PHE A 100 -12.33 2.47 -13.07
N VAL A 101 -12.79 3.43 -12.26
CA VAL A 101 -12.38 4.85 -12.39
C VAL A 101 -10.86 5.00 -12.33
N PHE A 102 -10.19 4.32 -11.39
CA PHE A 102 -8.73 4.35 -11.29
C PHE A 102 -8.05 3.72 -12.52
N VAL A 103 -8.59 2.61 -13.04
CA VAL A 103 -8.10 1.98 -14.27
C VAL A 103 -8.23 2.94 -15.46
N LEU A 104 -9.35 3.67 -15.60
CA LEU A 104 -9.53 4.68 -16.64
C LEU A 104 -8.45 5.78 -16.58
N PHE A 105 -8.16 6.33 -15.40
CA PHE A 105 -7.06 7.28 -15.22
C PHE A 105 -5.70 6.67 -15.61
N SER A 106 -5.40 5.45 -15.15
CA SER A 106 -4.13 4.75 -15.45
C SER A 106 -3.90 4.44 -16.94
N LEU A 107 -4.99 4.42 -17.72
CA LEU A 107 -4.98 4.17 -19.17
C LEU A 107 -5.03 5.47 -20.00
N ASN A 108 -4.95 6.64 -19.35
CA ASN A 108 -5.11 7.99 -19.91
C ASN A 108 -6.52 8.31 -20.47
N PHE A 109 -7.57 7.63 -20.00
CA PHE A 109 -8.97 7.98 -20.28
C PHE A 109 -9.52 8.98 -19.23
N THR A 110 -8.75 10.02 -18.93
CA THR A 110 -9.02 11.01 -17.86
C THR A 110 -10.40 11.67 -17.98
N GLN A 111 -10.81 12.05 -19.20
CA GLN A 111 -12.13 12.65 -19.42
C GLN A 111 -13.25 11.66 -19.07
N LEU A 112 -13.18 10.42 -19.56
CA LEU A 112 -14.19 9.40 -19.29
C LEU A 112 -14.25 9.00 -17.79
N ALA A 113 -13.11 9.06 -17.10
CA ALA A 113 -13.05 8.87 -15.65
C ALA A 113 -13.76 10.01 -14.89
N ASN A 114 -13.52 11.27 -15.29
CA ASN A 114 -14.19 12.45 -14.75
C ASN A 114 -15.70 12.45 -15.05
N ASP A 115 -16.10 12.09 -16.27
CA ASP A 115 -17.51 11.98 -16.67
C ASP A 115 -18.23 10.92 -15.83
N LEU A 116 -17.60 9.77 -15.56
CA LEU A 116 -18.14 8.72 -14.70
C LEU A 116 -18.24 9.17 -13.22
N LEU A 117 -17.28 9.95 -12.73
CA LEU A 117 -17.34 10.54 -11.38
C LEU A 117 -18.46 11.59 -11.26
N GLY A 118 -18.62 12.46 -12.26
CA GLY A 118 -19.71 13.43 -12.33
C GLY A 118 -21.08 12.73 -12.40
N PHE A 119 -21.20 11.73 -13.27
CA PHE A 119 -22.42 10.92 -13.39
C PHE A 119 -22.75 10.19 -12.08
N TYR A 120 -21.76 9.60 -11.41
CA TYR A 120 -21.95 8.99 -10.09
C TYR A 120 -22.51 9.99 -9.07
N THR A 121 -21.94 11.19 -9.02
CA THR A 121 -22.32 12.25 -8.07
C THR A 121 -23.76 12.68 -8.32
N GLU A 122 -24.16 12.89 -9.57
CA GLU A 122 -25.54 13.27 -9.92
C GLU A 122 -26.53 12.11 -9.72
N TYR A 123 -26.15 10.88 -10.05
CA TYR A 123 -26.99 9.68 -9.85
C TYR A 123 -27.28 9.43 -8.36
N THR A 124 -26.29 9.65 -7.49
CA THR A 124 -26.46 9.52 -6.03
C THR A 124 -27.13 10.74 -5.37
N ARG A 125 -27.11 11.91 -6.02
CA ARG A 125 -27.92 13.08 -5.63
C ARG A 125 -29.40 12.89 -5.97
N THR A 126 -29.71 12.26 -7.10
CA THR A 126 -31.07 12.17 -7.66
C THR A 126 -31.84 10.91 -7.27
N LYS A 127 -31.18 9.78 -7.01
CA LYS A 127 -31.82 8.57 -6.48
C LYS A 127 -31.48 8.37 -5.01
N CYS A 128 -32.49 8.11 -4.17
CA CYS A 128 -32.33 7.69 -2.78
C CYS A 128 -31.74 6.27 -2.70
N VAL A 129 -30.45 6.18 -2.96
CA VAL A 129 -29.63 4.99 -2.75
C VAL A 129 -29.46 4.79 -1.24
N PRO A 130 -29.66 3.57 -0.68
CA PRO A 130 -29.21 3.29 0.67
C PRO A 130 -27.69 3.45 0.72
N LYS A 131 -27.21 4.49 1.40
CA LYS A 131 -25.77 4.71 1.61
C LYS A 131 -25.15 3.42 2.14
N VAL A 132 -24.12 2.91 1.46
CA VAL A 132 -23.26 1.87 2.02
C VAL A 132 -22.56 2.51 3.21
N SER A 133 -23.05 2.25 4.42
CA SER A 133 -22.44 2.72 5.65
C SER A 133 -21.09 2.04 5.81
N ARG A 134 -20.01 2.82 5.71
CA ARG A 134 -18.70 2.40 6.18
C ARG A 134 -18.79 2.19 7.69
N THR A 135 -18.03 1.23 8.22
CA THR A 135 -17.92 1.06 9.66
C THR A 135 -17.10 2.21 10.23
N ASN A 136 -17.75 3.09 11.01
CA ASN A 136 -17.06 4.16 11.74
C ASN A 136 -16.00 3.54 12.67
N VAL A 137 -14.75 3.99 12.51
CA VAL A 137 -13.59 3.45 13.22
C VAL A 137 -13.40 4.02 14.63
N GLY A 138 -14.12 5.11 14.96
CA GLY A 138 -14.02 5.81 16.24
C GLY A 138 -12.68 6.54 16.44
N ASN A 139 -12.49 7.14 17.61
CA ASN A 139 -11.22 7.77 17.97
C ASN A 139 -10.18 6.72 18.37
N ARG A 140 -9.32 6.32 17.42
CA ARG A 140 -8.27 5.31 17.62
C ARG A 140 -6.92 5.88 18.08
N ARG A 141 -6.80 7.20 18.29
CA ARG A 141 -5.53 7.90 18.55
C ARG A 141 -4.76 7.30 19.73
N ALA A 142 -5.44 6.90 20.79
CA ALA A 142 -4.81 6.28 21.97
C ALA A 142 -4.20 4.89 21.69
N ILE A 143 -4.81 4.09 20.81
CA ILE A 143 -4.27 2.78 20.40
C ILE A 143 -3.07 2.97 19.45
N GLN A 144 -3.17 3.92 18.53
CA GLN A 144 -2.09 4.27 17.61
C GLN A 144 -0.86 4.84 18.36
N GLN A 145 -1.07 5.70 19.35
CA GLN A 145 -0.02 6.19 20.25
C GLN A 145 0.61 5.05 21.06
N TYR A 146 -0.19 4.12 21.59
CA TYR A 146 0.31 2.93 22.29
C TYR A 146 1.17 2.05 21.37
N PHE A 147 0.72 1.79 20.14
CA PHE A 147 1.48 1.06 19.14
C PHE A 147 2.81 1.74 18.78
N LYS A 148 2.78 3.06 18.52
CA LYS A 148 3.98 3.88 18.26
C LYS A 148 4.95 3.82 19.44
N PHE A 149 4.46 3.88 20.68
CA PHE A 149 5.28 3.74 21.89
C PHE A 149 5.95 2.37 21.97
N ILE A 150 5.19 1.27 21.80
CA ILE A 150 5.76 -0.09 21.84
C ILE A 150 6.82 -0.28 20.75
N LYS A 151 6.55 0.14 19.50
CA LYS A 151 7.55 0.05 18.42
C LYS A 151 8.80 0.87 18.72
N LYS A 152 8.66 2.07 19.29
CA LYS A 152 9.80 2.88 19.74
C LYS A 152 10.68 2.11 20.73
N GLN A 153 10.11 1.48 21.75
CA GLN A 153 10.86 0.68 22.74
C GLN A 153 11.56 -0.55 22.12
N VAL A 154 10.98 -1.16 21.07
CA VAL A 154 11.64 -2.24 20.30
C VAL A 154 12.83 -1.70 19.50
N HIS A 155 12.68 -0.52 18.89
CA HIS A 155 13.71 0.09 18.04
C HIS A 155 14.87 0.74 18.81
N GLU A 156 14.64 1.17 20.05
CA GLU A 156 15.64 1.75 20.96
C GLU A 156 16.38 0.69 21.81
N PHE A 157 16.20 -0.60 21.50
CA PHE A 157 16.80 -1.74 22.20
C PHE A 157 16.51 -1.83 23.71
N THR A 158 15.50 -1.12 24.22
CA THR A 158 15.04 -1.21 25.62
C THR A 158 14.71 -2.65 26.02
N PHE A 159 14.20 -3.44 25.06
CA PHE A 159 13.97 -4.87 25.21
C PHE A 159 15.17 -5.68 24.71
N LYS A 160 15.82 -6.41 25.64
CA LYS A 160 16.91 -7.35 25.28
C LYS A 160 16.37 -8.48 24.39
N ASN A 161 15.17 -8.98 24.71
CA ASN A 161 14.46 -9.93 23.86
C ASN A 161 13.02 -9.46 23.64
N PRO A 162 12.77 -8.61 22.62
CA PRO A 162 11.45 -8.05 22.33
C PRO A 162 10.34 -9.09 22.27
N GLN A 163 10.58 -10.29 21.75
CA GLN A 163 9.57 -11.35 21.70
C GLN A 163 9.16 -11.79 23.11
N ALA A 164 10.12 -12.20 23.94
CA ALA A 164 9.84 -12.64 25.30
C ALA A 164 9.25 -11.51 26.17
N ASP A 165 9.83 -10.31 26.07
CA ASP A 165 9.43 -9.14 26.85
C ASP A 165 8.00 -8.69 26.50
N LEU A 166 7.65 -8.63 25.21
CA LEU A 166 6.29 -8.30 24.74
C LEU A 166 5.30 -9.43 25.06
N SER A 167 5.69 -10.71 24.95
CA SER A 167 4.82 -11.83 25.35
C SER A 167 4.48 -11.80 26.84
N VAL A 168 5.42 -11.43 27.74
CA VAL A 168 5.13 -11.23 29.18
C VAL A 168 4.16 -10.06 29.41
N ILE A 169 4.31 -8.96 28.68
CA ILE A 169 3.35 -7.84 28.73
C ILE A 169 1.97 -8.31 28.23
N GLY A 170 1.93 -9.11 27.17
CA GLY A 170 0.70 -9.66 26.59
C GLY A 170 -0.06 -10.55 27.57
N ALA A 171 0.63 -11.46 28.26
CA ALA A 171 0.04 -12.30 29.30
C ALA A 171 -0.61 -11.47 30.43
N ARG A 172 0.06 -10.40 30.88
CA ARG A 172 -0.47 -9.47 31.89
C ARG A 172 -1.70 -8.69 31.39
N ILE A 173 -1.78 -8.38 30.08
CA ILE A 173 -2.98 -7.76 29.50
C ILE A 173 -4.13 -8.77 29.40
N LYS A 174 -3.90 -10.01 28.93
CA LYS A 174 -4.91 -11.09 28.90
C LYS A 174 -5.51 -11.31 30.30
N GLN A 175 -4.67 -11.44 31.33
CA GLN A 175 -5.14 -11.59 32.73
C GLN A 175 -5.99 -10.39 33.22
N ARG A 176 -5.66 -9.16 32.81
CA ARG A 176 -6.46 -7.97 33.17
C ARG A 176 -7.81 -7.92 32.44
N ILE A 177 -7.86 -8.40 31.19
CA ILE A 177 -9.09 -8.50 30.40
C ILE A 177 -10.09 -9.47 31.05
N GLU A 178 -9.61 -10.58 31.58
CA GLU A 178 -10.43 -11.59 32.28
C GLU A 178 -11.08 -11.04 33.56
N LEU A 179 -10.41 -10.12 34.24
CA LEU A 179 -10.87 -9.49 35.49
C LEU A 179 -11.74 -8.24 35.26
N GLU A 180 -11.69 -7.62 34.08
CA GLU A 180 -12.46 -6.42 33.75
C GLU A 180 -13.94 -6.76 33.48
N LYS A 181 -14.84 -6.01 34.11
CA LYS A 181 -16.29 -6.25 34.05
C LYS A 181 -17.00 -5.37 33.02
N SER A 182 -16.40 -4.27 32.61
CA SER A 182 -16.97 -3.34 31.63
C SER A 182 -16.61 -3.74 30.20
N ASP A 183 -17.61 -4.05 29.37
CA ASP A 183 -17.42 -4.47 27.97
C ASP A 183 -16.62 -3.46 27.14
N CYS A 184 -16.95 -2.18 27.24
CA CYS A 184 -16.23 -1.10 26.56
C CYS A 184 -14.73 -1.06 26.98
N LYS A 185 -14.44 -1.22 28.27
CA LYS A 185 -13.05 -1.30 28.75
C LYS A 185 -12.35 -2.57 28.27
N ARG A 186 -13.05 -3.73 28.26
CA ARG A 186 -12.51 -4.98 27.71
C ARG A 186 -12.15 -4.84 26.23
N GLN A 187 -13.02 -4.25 25.41
CA GLN A 187 -12.76 -3.99 23.99
C GLN A 187 -11.50 -3.13 23.79
N VAL A 188 -11.34 -2.03 24.52
CA VAL A 188 -10.13 -1.18 24.47
C VAL A 188 -8.88 -1.92 24.95
N MET A 189 -8.99 -2.84 25.92
CA MET A 189 -7.87 -3.70 26.32
C MET A 189 -7.54 -4.76 25.25
N TYR A 190 -8.53 -5.32 24.56
CA TYR A 190 -8.31 -6.20 23.40
C TYR A 190 -7.62 -5.45 22.26
N ASP A 191 -8.01 -4.21 21.95
CA ASP A 191 -7.33 -3.37 20.94
C ASP A 191 -5.84 -3.17 21.29
N ARG A 192 -5.54 -2.89 22.57
CA ARG A 192 -4.15 -2.77 23.06
C ARG A 192 -3.40 -4.10 22.96
N TYR A 193 -4.03 -5.21 23.29
CA TYR A 193 -3.43 -6.54 23.17
C TYR A 193 -3.09 -6.88 21.71
N ILE A 194 -4.02 -6.61 20.77
CA ILE A 194 -3.81 -6.82 19.34
C ILE A 194 -2.67 -5.92 18.82
N ALA A 195 -2.65 -4.64 19.21
CA ALA A 195 -1.56 -3.73 18.85
C ALA A 195 -0.20 -4.19 19.40
N LEU A 196 -0.14 -4.68 20.64
CA LEU A 196 1.06 -5.26 21.23
C LEU A 196 1.55 -6.48 20.43
N LYS A 197 0.65 -7.40 20.08
CA LYS A 197 0.98 -8.61 19.30
C LYS A 197 1.38 -8.29 17.86
N ALA A 198 0.80 -7.25 17.25
CA ALA A 198 1.25 -6.72 15.96
C ALA A 198 2.69 -6.17 16.03
N ALA A 199 3.05 -5.53 17.14
CA ALA A 199 4.40 -5.05 17.37
C ALA A 199 5.39 -6.20 17.67
N GLU A 200 4.94 -7.28 18.32
CA GLU A 200 5.71 -8.52 18.51
C GLU A 200 6.05 -9.17 17.16
N ILE A 201 5.09 -9.24 16.23
CA ILE A 201 5.30 -9.72 14.84
C ILE A 201 6.25 -8.79 14.08
N ASP A 202 6.03 -7.47 14.13
CA ASP A 202 6.92 -6.47 13.50
C ASP A 202 8.34 -6.52 14.11
N ALA A 203 8.50 -6.93 15.38
CA ALA A 203 9.80 -7.11 16.02
C ALA A 203 10.50 -8.40 15.56
N LEU A 204 9.77 -9.51 15.46
CA LEU A 204 10.28 -10.81 15.05
C LEU A 204 10.72 -10.81 13.58
N THR A 205 9.91 -10.19 12.71
CA THR A 205 10.24 -9.97 11.28
C THR A 205 11.47 -9.08 11.05
N ASN A 206 11.99 -8.37 12.06
CA ASN A 206 13.29 -7.69 11.95
C ASN A 206 14.48 -8.64 12.18
N ARG A 207 14.27 -9.81 12.79
CA ARG A 207 15.32 -10.74 13.27
C ARG A 207 15.33 -12.10 12.57
N THR A 208 14.20 -12.57 12.06
CA THR A 208 14.10 -13.80 11.27
C THR A 208 13.05 -13.67 10.15
N ASP A 209 13.22 -14.44 9.08
CA ASP A 209 12.20 -14.70 8.07
C ASP A 209 11.44 -16.02 8.32
N ASP A 210 11.98 -16.91 9.15
CA ASP A 210 11.34 -18.15 9.61
C ASP A 210 10.35 -17.84 10.74
N ILE A 211 9.09 -17.58 10.37
CA ILE A 211 7.99 -17.22 11.26
C ILE A 211 6.74 -17.95 10.79
N ASP A 212 6.12 -18.74 11.66
CA ASP A 212 4.83 -19.37 11.37
C ASP A 212 3.70 -18.30 11.28
N PRO A 213 3.07 -18.09 10.10
CA PRO A 213 1.98 -17.13 9.93
C PRO A 213 0.65 -17.58 10.55
N TYR A 214 0.59 -18.79 11.12
CA TYR A 214 -0.57 -19.35 11.82
C TYR A 214 -0.32 -19.63 13.31
N GLY A 215 0.90 -19.39 13.80
CA GLY A 215 1.33 -19.67 15.16
C GLY A 215 1.55 -18.43 16.02
N GLY A 216 1.88 -18.66 17.30
CA GLY A 216 2.34 -17.63 18.24
C GLY A 216 1.47 -16.37 18.25
N ALA A 217 2.10 -15.21 17.98
CA ALA A 217 1.45 -13.91 17.99
C ALA A 217 0.32 -13.74 16.93
N PHE A 218 0.34 -14.51 15.83
CA PHE A 218 -0.76 -14.51 14.85
C PHE A 218 -2.00 -15.20 15.44
N ALA A 219 -1.83 -16.41 15.98
CA ALA A 219 -2.90 -17.16 16.65
C ALA A 219 -3.46 -16.39 17.85
N ASP A 220 -2.60 -15.73 18.64
CA ASP A 220 -2.99 -14.86 19.76
C ASP A 220 -3.95 -13.74 19.34
N ILE A 221 -3.73 -13.13 18.17
CA ILE A 221 -4.62 -12.09 17.60
C ILE A 221 -5.92 -12.73 17.12
N GLU A 222 -5.86 -13.83 16.36
CA GLU A 222 -7.03 -14.50 15.78
C GLU A 222 -8.05 -14.94 16.86
N GLN A 223 -7.58 -15.42 18.01
CA GLN A 223 -8.41 -15.79 19.17
C GLN A 223 -9.23 -14.63 19.78
N VAL A 224 -8.92 -13.37 19.46
CA VAL A 224 -9.51 -12.19 20.09
C VAL A 224 -10.01 -11.13 19.10
N LEU A 225 -9.85 -11.33 17.79
CA LEU A 225 -10.27 -10.38 16.74
C LEU A 225 -11.71 -9.87 16.93
N ASP A 226 -12.66 -10.78 17.16
CA ASP A 226 -14.09 -10.45 17.28
C ASP A 226 -14.48 -9.86 18.65
N LYS A 227 -13.51 -9.69 19.55
CA LYS A 227 -13.67 -9.09 20.88
C LYS A 227 -13.10 -7.67 20.96
N SER A 228 -12.46 -7.19 19.89
CA SER A 228 -11.92 -5.83 19.79
C SER A 228 -13.02 -4.79 19.56
N SER A 229 -12.70 -3.50 19.66
CA SER A 229 -13.71 -2.44 19.40
C SER A 229 -14.10 -2.34 17.93
N ASN A 230 -13.21 -2.76 17.02
CA ASN A 230 -13.47 -2.84 15.59
C ASN A 230 -12.78 -4.09 14.99
N PRO A 231 -13.51 -5.22 14.88
CA PRO A 231 -12.96 -6.47 14.34
C PRO A 231 -12.55 -6.41 12.86
N SER A 232 -13.08 -5.46 12.08
CA SER A 232 -12.66 -5.23 10.69
C SER A 232 -11.27 -4.60 10.64
N VAL A 233 -11.04 -3.51 11.37
CA VAL A 233 -9.73 -2.85 11.45
C VAL A 233 -8.66 -3.78 12.03
N SER A 234 -9.03 -4.59 13.02
CA SER A 234 -8.14 -5.59 13.62
C SER A 234 -7.72 -6.66 12.62
N ARG A 235 -8.61 -7.07 11.71
CA ARG A 235 -8.32 -7.98 10.59
C ARG A 235 -7.40 -7.37 9.55
N VAL A 236 -7.58 -6.09 9.19
CA VAL A 236 -6.66 -5.37 8.28
C VAL A 236 -5.21 -5.47 8.78
N LEU A 237 -5.00 -5.11 10.05
CA LEU A 237 -3.70 -5.14 10.73
C LEU A 237 -3.07 -6.54 10.78
N LEU A 238 -3.89 -7.60 10.93
CA LEU A 238 -3.44 -8.99 10.91
C LEU A 238 -3.04 -9.44 9.50
N TYR A 239 -3.92 -9.26 8.51
CA TYR A 239 -3.74 -9.82 7.16
C TYR A 239 -2.56 -9.18 6.41
N GLY A 240 -2.33 -7.87 6.59
CA GLY A 240 -1.13 -7.21 6.04
C GLY A 240 0.17 -7.81 6.59
N ARG A 241 0.19 -8.25 7.86
CA ARG A 241 1.35 -8.93 8.47
C ARG A 241 1.49 -10.38 8.03
N LYS A 242 0.38 -11.12 7.87
CA LYS A 242 0.41 -12.48 7.29
C LYS A 242 0.97 -12.44 5.87
N ALA A 243 0.53 -11.50 5.04
CA ALA A 243 1.05 -11.32 3.68
C ALA A 243 2.57 -11.05 3.63
N ASP A 244 3.07 -10.16 4.50
CA ASP A 244 4.50 -9.83 4.60
C ASP A 244 5.34 -11.07 4.97
N VAL A 245 4.95 -11.83 6.00
CA VAL A 245 5.60 -13.09 6.40
C VAL A 245 5.52 -14.15 5.29
N LEU A 246 4.34 -14.38 4.72
CA LEU A 246 4.16 -15.34 3.61
C LEU A 246 5.03 -14.99 2.39
N SER A 247 5.24 -13.70 2.11
CA SER A 247 6.15 -13.27 1.04
C SER A 247 7.64 -13.49 1.34
N SER A 248 8.04 -13.55 2.61
CA SER A 248 9.38 -13.98 3.03
C SER A 248 9.57 -15.49 2.89
N LEU A 249 8.54 -16.27 3.20
CA LEU A 249 8.52 -17.73 3.09
C LEU A 249 8.34 -18.26 1.66
N GLY A 250 8.35 -17.38 0.64
CA GLY A 250 8.06 -17.75 -0.76
C GLY A 250 6.60 -18.13 -1.06
N ARG A 251 5.70 -18.13 -0.05
CA ARG A 251 4.27 -18.50 -0.15
C ARG A 251 3.42 -17.36 -0.72
N LYS A 252 3.83 -16.83 -1.88
CA LYS A 252 3.25 -15.60 -2.46
C LYS A 252 1.76 -15.72 -2.82
N GLU A 253 1.26 -16.83 -3.36
CA GLU A 253 -0.18 -16.92 -3.70
C GLU A 253 -1.09 -16.79 -2.47
N GLU A 254 -0.69 -17.42 -1.38
CA GLU A 254 -1.37 -17.34 -0.10
C GLU A 254 -1.28 -15.92 0.49
N GLY A 255 -0.11 -15.29 0.36
CA GLY A 255 0.09 -13.88 0.71
C GLY A 255 -0.77 -12.92 -0.12
N ARG A 256 -0.96 -13.17 -1.42
CA ARG A 256 -1.91 -12.45 -2.28
C ARG A 256 -3.36 -12.65 -1.81
N GLY A 257 -3.70 -13.85 -1.34
CA GLY A 257 -4.95 -14.16 -0.65
C GLY A 257 -5.18 -13.28 0.59
N MET A 258 -4.18 -13.23 1.49
CA MET A 258 -4.21 -12.38 2.68
C MET A 258 -4.30 -10.88 2.33
N LEU A 259 -3.55 -10.40 1.33
CA LEU A 259 -3.67 -9.01 0.86
C LEU A 259 -5.10 -8.69 0.42
N LYS A 260 -5.69 -9.56 -0.41
CA LYS A 260 -7.07 -9.40 -0.90
C LYS A 260 -8.09 -9.35 0.25
N GLU A 261 -7.94 -10.17 1.29
CA GLU A 261 -8.82 -10.17 2.45
C GLU A 261 -8.63 -8.91 3.31
N GLY A 262 -7.39 -8.56 3.67
CA GLY A 262 -7.10 -7.32 4.41
C GLY A 262 -7.63 -6.09 3.69
N PHE A 263 -7.47 -6.03 2.36
CA PHE A 263 -8.04 -4.97 1.54
C PHE A 263 -9.57 -4.95 1.51
N ALA A 264 -10.24 -6.10 1.52
CA ALA A 264 -11.71 -6.19 1.61
C ALA A 264 -12.24 -5.54 2.89
N TYR A 265 -11.57 -5.75 4.03
CA TYR A 265 -11.90 -5.09 5.30
C TYR A 265 -11.55 -3.60 5.29
N ALA A 266 -10.37 -3.21 4.79
CA ALA A 266 -9.88 -1.82 4.79
C ALA A 266 -10.82 -0.84 4.03
N ASN A 267 -11.42 -1.29 2.93
CA ASN A 267 -12.40 -0.47 2.19
C ASN A 267 -13.83 -0.55 2.76
N ALA A 268 -14.11 -1.44 3.72
CA ALA A 268 -15.40 -1.51 4.41
C ALA A 268 -15.46 -0.60 5.65
N THR A 269 -14.29 -0.15 6.12
CA THR A 269 -14.12 0.84 7.19
C THR A 269 -13.88 2.24 6.60
N ASP A 270 -13.96 3.27 7.45
CA ASP A 270 -13.43 4.59 7.11
C ASP A 270 -11.89 4.59 7.00
N THR A 271 -11.34 5.63 6.39
CA THR A 271 -9.87 5.84 6.28
C THR A 271 -9.26 5.85 7.68
N CYS A 272 -8.17 5.11 7.86
CA CYS A 272 -7.43 5.05 9.12
C CYS A 272 -6.00 4.53 8.87
N LEU A 273 -5.10 4.75 9.84
CA LEU A 273 -3.70 4.33 9.75
C LEU A 273 -3.51 2.82 9.53
N GLU A 274 -4.41 1.98 10.01
CA GLU A 274 -4.37 0.54 9.73
C GLU A 274 -4.64 0.22 8.25
N SER A 275 -5.48 1.00 7.56
CA SER A 275 -5.63 0.91 6.10
C SER A 275 -4.37 1.40 5.38
N VAL A 276 -3.71 2.44 5.87
CA VAL A 276 -2.43 2.92 5.31
C VAL A 276 -1.30 1.88 5.52
N ASP A 277 -1.24 1.23 6.69
CA ASP A 277 -0.33 0.08 6.96
C ASP A 277 -0.62 -1.06 5.98
N MET A 278 -1.88 -1.34 5.66
CA MET A 278 -2.25 -2.34 4.65
C MET A 278 -1.69 -2.00 3.26
N VAL A 279 -1.81 -0.74 2.83
CA VAL A 279 -1.21 -0.28 1.57
C VAL A 279 0.31 -0.41 1.62
N TYR A 280 0.95 -0.04 2.74
CA TYR A 280 2.40 -0.19 2.92
C TYR A 280 2.85 -1.65 2.85
N LYS A 281 2.13 -2.57 3.52
CA LYS A 281 2.40 -4.01 3.45
C LYS A 281 2.22 -4.56 2.04
N SER A 282 1.25 -4.06 1.27
CA SER A 282 1.10 -4.39 -0.17
C SER A 282 2.31 -3.89 -0.99
N VAL A 283 2.80 -2.68 -0.77
CA VAL A 283 4.03 -2.17 -1.43
C VAL A 283 5.25 -3.04 -1.09
N VAL A 284 5.42 -3.44 0.17
CA VAL A 284 6.50 -4.35 0.59
C VAL A 284 6.36 -5.75 -0.05
N PHE A 285 5.13 -6.25 -0.17
CA PHE A 285 4.83 -7.51 -0.84
C PHE A 285 5.19 -7.45 -2.33
N ARG A 286 4.75 -6.42 -3.05
CA ARG A 286 5.08 -6.19 -4.47
C ARG A 286 6.57 -6.01 -4.72
N LEU A 287 7.31 -5.46 -3.75
CA LEU A 287 8.76 -5.38 -3.85
C LEU A 287 9.42 -6.78 -3.81
N SER A 288 8.82 -7.75 -3.11
CA SER A 288 9.22 -9.16 -3.14
C SER A 288 8.83 -9.86 -4.46
N GLU A 289 7.74 -9.46 -5.10
CA GLU A 289 7.39 -9.93 -6.46
C GLU A 289 8.38 -9.39 -7.50
N LEU A 290 8.74 -8.10 -7.42
CA LEU A 290 9.70 -7.45 -8.31
C LEU A 290 11.14 -8.00 -8.13
N GLU A 291 11.49 -8.44 -6.92
CA GLU A 291 12.77 -9.09 -6.61
C GLU A 291 12.95 -10.44 -7.32
N GLU A 292 11.87 -11.19 -7.49
CA GLU A 292 11.89 -12.49 -8.20
C GLU A 292 11.70 -12.33 -9.71
N ASN A 293 10.86 -11.38 -10.15
CA ASN A 293 10.56 -11.16 -11.56
C ASN A 293 10.60 -9.66 -11.91
N PRO A 294 11.80 -9.08 -12.13
CA PRO A 294 11.99 -7.71 -12.59
C PRO A 294 11.16 -7.38 -13.84
N SER A 295 10.18 -6.48 -13.71
CA SER A 295 9.40 -5.98 -14.84
C SER A 295 8.94 -4.54 -14.65
N SER A 296 8.86 -3.80 -15.75
CA SER A 296 8.36 -2.42 -15.76
C SER A 296 6.91 -2.34 -15.29
N GLN A 297 6.08 -3.36 -15.58
CA GLN A 297 4.69 -3.42 -15.14
C GLN A 297 4.56 -3.55 -13.60
N LEU A 298 5.35 -4.42 -12.96
CA LEU A 298 5.36 -4.52 -11.50
C LEU A 298 5.92 -3.27 -10.83
N LYS A 299 6.94 -2.64 -11.45
CA LYS A 299 7.46 -1.32 -11.03
C LYS A 299 6.38 -0.24 -11.05
N GLU A 300 5.66 -0.09 -12.18
CA GLU A 300 4.53 0.85 -12.31
C GLU A 300 3.45 0.59 -11.24
N GLN A 301 3.05 -0.67 -11.04
CA GLN A 301 2.03 -1.04 -10.04
C GLN A 301 2.48 -0.70 -8.61
N LEU A 302 3.73 -1.00 -8.25
CA LEU A 302 4.29 -0.70 -6.94
C LEU A 302 4.34 0.82 -6.69
N LEU A 303 4.82 1.59 -7.65
CA LEU A 303 4.90 3.06 -7.54
C LEU A 303 3.49 3.69 -7.46
N ALA A 304 2.54 3.22 -8.26
CA ALA A 304 1.15 3.67 -8.17
C ALA A 304 0.50 3.35 -6.81
N GLU A 305 0.78 2.17 -6.24
CA GLU A 305 0.27 1.80 -4.92
C GLU A 305 0.95 2.57 -3.78
N ALA A 306 2.24 2.89 -3.89
CA ALA A 306 2.93 3.77 -2.95
C ALA A 306 2.36 5.21 -3.00
N SER A 307 2.11 5.75 -4.19
CA SER A 307 1.46 7.05 -4.38
C SER A 307 0.04 7.08 -3.81
N ARG A 308 -0.72 5.98 -3.92
CA ARG A 308 -2.03 5.83 -3.26
C ARG A 308 -1.90 5.93 -1.74
N GLY A 309 -0.95 5.20 -1.15
CA GLY A 309 -0.69 5.25 0.31
C GLY A 309 -0.27 6.65 0.79
N LEU A 310 0.51 7.38 -0.02
CA LEU A 310 0.86 8.77 0.26
C LEU A 310 -0.35 9.72 0.21
N HIS A 311 -1.29 9.51 -0.72
CA HIS A 311 -2.51 10.31 -0.80
C HIS A 311 -3.49 10.01 0.36
N GLU A 312 -3.60 8.75 0.79
CA GLU A 312 -4.43 8.35 1.93
C GLU A 312 -3.97 8.97 3.28
N LEU A 313 -2.74 9.50 3.35
CA LEU A 313 -2.21 10.22 4.53
C LEU A 313 -2.63 11.68 4.64
N ASN A 314 -3.26 12.29 3.62
CA ASN A 314 -3.51 13.74 3.58
C ASN A 314 -4.34 14.28 4.76
N GLU A 315 -5.19 13.44 5.36
CA GLU A 315 -6.07 13.78 6.48
C GLU A 315 -5.44 13.59 7.87
N GLU A 316 -4.22 13.03 7.95
CA GLU A 316 -3.56 12.66 9.22
C GLU A 316 -2.73 13.80 9.87
N ASP A 317 -2.36 13.63 11.14
CA ASP A 317 -1.43 14.50 11.87
C ASP A 317 -0.06 14.58 11.15
N GLU A 318 0.60 15.75 11.10
CA GLU A 318 1.88 15.93 10.39
C GLU A 318 3.01 14.99 10.86
N ASP A 319 3.13 14.75 12.17
CA ASP A 319 4.07 13.76 12.74
C ASP A 319 3.85 12.35 12.19
N VAL A 320 2.61 12.01 11.83
CA VAL A 320 2.19 10.71 11.31
C VAL A 320 2.39 10.66 9.80
N LYS A 321 2.05 11.73 9.08
CA LYS A 321 2.38 11.93 7.66
C LYS A 321 3.87 11.78 7.40
N ILE A 322 4.72 12.50 8.13
CA ILE A 322 6.19 12.44 7.99
C ILE A 322 6.68 11.01 8.23
N PHE A 323 6.21 10.35 9.29
CA PHE A 323 6.59 8.97 9.63
C PHE A 323 6.27 7.97 8.51
N TRP A 324 5.08 8.04 7.92
CA TRP A 324 4.65 7.12 6.87
C TRP A 324 5.18 7.50 5.48
N LYS A 325 5.26 8.80 5.16
CA LYS A 325 5.90 9.31 3.93
C LYS A 325 7.31 8.75 3.79
N ARG A 326 8.10 8.76 4.86
CA ARG A 326 9.43 8.13 4.94
C ARG A 326 9.41 6.65 4.54
N LEU A 327 8.46 5.88 5.07
CA LEU A 327 8.33 4.45 4.77
C LEU A 327 8.00 4.20 3.29
N PHE A 328 7.03 4.94 2.72
CA PHE A 328 6.67 4.80 1.30
C PHE A 328 7.80 5.28 0.36
N VAL A 329 8.35 6.47 0.60
CA VAL A 329 9.45 7.04 -0.20
C VAL A 329 10.66 6.11 -0.23
N LEU A 330 11.04 5.51 0.90
CA LEU A 330 12.11 4.51 0.96
C LEU A 330 11.83 3.30 0.03
N ARG A 331 10.59 2.81 -0.02
CA ARG A 331 10.23 1.69 -0.91
C ARG A 331 10.13 2.09 -2.38
N MET A 332 9.77 3.34 -2.68
CA MET A 332 9.88 3.90 -4.04
C MET A 332 11.33 3.98 -4.48
N ILE A 333 12.23 4.51 -3.64
CA ILE A 333 13.69 4.54 -3.90
C ILE A 333 14.23 3.13 -4.16
N TYR A 334 13.86 2.14 -3.34
CA TYR A 334 14.24 0.73 -3.53
C TYR A 334 13.77 0.20 -4.90
N CYS A 335 12.53 0.50 -5.30
CA CYS A 335 11.96 0.13 -6.59
C CYS A 335 12.68 0.79 -7.78
N HIS A 336 13.21 2.01 -7.62
CA HIS A 336 14.01 2.67 -8.65
C HIS A 336 15.44 2.13 -8.75
N LEU A 337 16.09 1.81 -7.62
CA LEU A 337 17.51 1.41 -7.54
C LEU A 337 17.75 -0.10 -7.66
N GLY A 338 16.69 -0.92 -7.80
CA GLY A 338 16.80 -2.37 -7.89
C GLY A 338 17.17 -3.02 -6.55
N ILE A 339 16.49 -2.63 -5.46
CA ILE A 339 16.76 -3.11 -4.10
C ILE A 339 15.54 -3.87 -3.56
N GLY A 340 15.77 -5.09 -3.11
CA GLY A 340 14.77 -6.00 -2.55
C GLY A 340 14.26 -5.61 -1.18
N LYS A 341 13.19 -6.28 -0.72
CA LYS A 341 12.54 -5.89 0.54
C LYS A 341 13.47 -6.02 1.75
N ARG A 342 14.43 -6.97 1.67
CA ARG A 342 15.52 -7.27 2.63
C ARG A 342 16.88 -6.68 2.23
N CYS A 343 16.91 -5.52 1.56
CA CYS A 343 18.15 -4.82 1.17
C CYS A 343 19.06 -5.57 0.18
N LYS A 344 18.61 -6.69 -0.40
CA LYS A 344 19.33 -7.43 -1.44
C LYS A 344 19.35 -6.62 -2.74
N ILE A 345 20.52 -6.44 -3.35
CA ILE A 345 20.62 -5.84 -4.68
C ILE A 345 20.16 -6.87 -5.72
N PHE A 346 19.30 -6.46 -6.65
CA PHE A 346 18.85 -7.30 -7.75
C PHE A 346 20.00 -7.52 -8.76
N PRO A 347 20.49 -8.75 -8.99
CA PRO A 347 21.68 -8.97 -9.82
C PRO A 347 21.51 -8.51 -11.28
N ASN A 348 20.29 -8.66 -11.81
CA ASN A 348 19.98 -8.46 -13.23
C ASN A 348 18.99 -7.29 -13.46
N TYR A 349 18.91 -6.32 -12.55
CA TYR A 349 18.02 -5.17 -12.69
C TYR A 349 18.75 -3.98 -13.32
N GLU A 350 18.38 -3.63 -14.54
CA GLU A 350 18.89 -2.44 -15.22
C GLU A 350 18.28 -1.16 -14.63
N VAL A 351 19.11 -0.36 -13.97
CA VAL A 351 18.69 0.94 -13.43
C VAL A 351 18.82 2.01 -14.51
N THR A 352 17.68 2.43 -15.06
CA THR A 352 17.66 3.45 -16.13
C THR A 352 18.08 4.84 -15.60
N PRO A 353 18.65 5.73 -16.45
CA PRO A 353 19.01 7.09 -16.04
C PRO A 353 17.85 7.90 -15.46
N GLN A 354 16.62 7.67 -15.94
CA GLN A 354 15.41 8.27 -15.36
C GLN A 354 15.12 7.74 -13.95
N SER A 355 15.43 6.48 -13.65
CA SER A 355 15.27 5.90 -12.31
C SER A 355 16.30 6.47 -11.33
N LEU A 356 17.54 6.74 -11.77
CA LEU A 356 18.54 7.42 -10.96
C LEU A 356 18.09 8.84 -10.57
N LYS A 357 17.70 9.65 -11.56
CA LYS A 357 17.18 11.02 -11.32
C LYS A 357 15.98 11.04 -10.37
N GLU A 358 15.07 10.07 -10.51
CA GLU A 358 13.90 9.98 -9.64
C GLU A 358 14.29 9.51 -8.22
N ALA A 359 15.25 8.60 -8.08
CA ALA A 359 15.79 8.24 -6.76
C ALA A 359 16.46 9.43 -6.06
N GLU A 360 17.30 10.20 -6.78
CA GLU A 360 17.91 11.45 -6.29
C GLU A 360 16.86 12.48 -5.86
N ARG A 361 15.81 12.67 -6.67
CA ARG A 361 14.66 13.53 -6.34
C ARG A 361 13.93 13.05 -5.09
N LEU A 362 13.72 11.74 -4.93
CA LEU A 362 13.07 11.17 -3.75
C LEU A 362 13.93 11.30 -2.49
N PHE A 363 15.26 11.21 -2.60
CA PHE A 363 16.18 11.46 -1.49
C PHE A 363 16.15 12.91 -0.99
N SER A 364 15.87 13.91 -1.84
CA SER A 364 15.80 15.31 -1.42
C SER A 364 14.47 15.71 -0.75
N LEU A 365 13.43 14.84 -0.77
CA LEU A 365 12.12 15.11 -0.16
C LEU A 365 12.07 14.95 1.37
N ASP A 366 13.15 14.49 2.00
CA ASP A 366 13.23 14.24 3.44
C ASP A 366 14.66 14.37 3.98
N SER A 367 14.79 14.84 5.23
CA SER A 367 16.05 14.81 5.95
C SER A 367 16.19 13.49 6.71
N LEU A 368 17.31 12.78 6.55
CA LEU A 368 17.58 11.49 7.23
C LEU A 368 17.75 11.60 8.76
N ASN A 369 17.44 12.76 9.33
CA ASN A 369 17.54 13.06 10.75
C ASN A 369 16.44 12.34 11.55
N ASN A 370 16.80 11.88 12.75
CA ASN A 370 15.91 11.25 13.73
C ASN A 370 15.15 10.00 13.22
N LEU A 371 15.71 9.29 12.24
CA LEU A 371 15.26 7.94 11.85
C LEU A 371 15.65 6.91 12.92
N GLU A 372 14.85 5.87 13.16
CA GLU A 372 15.29 4.76 14.02
C GLU A 372 16.36 3.89 13.34
N HIS A 373 17.10 3.13 14.15
CA HIS A 373 18.32 2.43 13.74
C HIS A 373 18.15 1.53 12.50
N ARG A 374 17.08 0.70 12.44
CA ARG A 374 16.77 -0.11 11.24
C ARG A 374 16.46 0.75 10.01
N ARG A 375 15.78 1.90 10.16
CA ARG A 375 15.52 2.81 9.03
C ARG A 375 16.80 3.50 8.57
N GLN A 376 17.69 3.89 9.47
CA GLN A 376 19.02 4.42 9.11
C GLN A 376 19.82 3.42 8.27
N MET A 377 19.90 2.15 8.69
CA MET A 377 20.49 1.05 7.91
C MET A 377 19.88 0.98 6.50
N MET A 378 18.56 0.90 6.40
CA MET A 378 17.86 0.71 5.13
C MET A 378 18.03 1.89 4.16
N TYR A 379 18.00 3.13 4.66
CA TYR A 379 18.32 4.31 3.86
C TYR A 379 19.79 4.34 3.45
N GLY A 380 20.71 3.90 4.32
CA GLY A 380 22.12 3.79 4.02
C GLY A 380 22.44 2.80 2.90
N VAL A 381 21.77 1.64 2.85
CA VAL A 381 21.90 0.70 1.70
C VAL A 381 21.50 1.38 0.39
N ALA A 382 20.37 2.07 0.37
CA ALA A 382 19.92 2.79 -0.82
C ALA A 382 20.86 3.94 -1.21
N LYS A 383 21.43 4.64 -0.24
CA LYS A 383 22.42 5.69 -0.49
C LYS A 383 23.70 5.11 -1.09
N ALA A 384 24.23 4.03 -0.53
CA ALA A 384 25.39 3.32 -1.09
C ALA A 384 25.13 2.82 -2.51
N ARG A 385 23.94 2.27 -2.79
CA ARG A 385 23.54 1.84 -4.14
C ARG A 385 23.40 3.01 -5.12
N LEU A 386 22.88 4.16 -4.70
CA LEU A 386 22.87 5.36 -5.53
C LEU A 386 24.30 5.84 -5.84
N GLN A 387 25.18 5.87 -4.84
CA GLN A 387 26.58 6.27 -5.00
C GLN A 387 27.35 5.31 -5.94
N GLU A 388 27.17 4.00 -5.80
CA GLU A 388 27.72 3.02 -6.76
C GLU A 388 27.29 3.32 -8.20
N LEU A 389 26.00 3.60 -8.41
CA LEU A 389 25.42 3.84 -9.73
C LEU A 389 25.75 5.22 -10.31
N GLN A 390 26.35 6.12 -9.51
CA GLN A 390 26.92 7.39 -9.98
C GLN A 390 28.33 7.22 -10.57
N GLY A 391 28.93 6.03 -10.46
CA GLY A 391 30.21 5.68 -11.09
C GLY A 391 31.42 5.75 -10.15
N ASP A 392 32.61 5.54 -10.73
CA ASP A 392 33.83 5.18 -9.98
C ASP A 392 34.28 6.26 -8.99
N THR A 393 34.03 7.54 -9.29
CA THR A 393 34.30 8.68 -8.40
C THR A 393 33.55 8.62 -7.07
N CYS A 394 32.45 7.86 -7.00
CA CYS A 394 31.64 7.67 -5.80
C CYS A 394 31.86 6.29 -5.14
N MET A 395 32.67 5.40 -5.72
CA MET A 395 32.86 4.01 -5.27
C MET A 395 33.35 3.92 -3.82
N SER A 396 34.39 4.66 -3.46
CA SER A 396 34.91 4.68 -2.07
C SER A 396 33.87 5.22 -1.07
N SER A 397 33.04 6.19 -1.47
CA SER A 397 31.97 6.72 -0.61
C SER A 397 30.81 5.73 -0.44
N ALA A 398 30.53 4.92 -1.47
CA ALA A 398 29.58 3.82 -1.39
C ALA A 398 30.07 2.74 -0.41
N LEU A 399 31.35 2.37 -0.47
CA LEU A 399 32.00 1.43 0.45
C LEU A 399 31.99 1.92 1.91
N ASP A 400 32.37 3.18 2.16
CA ASP A 400 32.32 3.79 3.49
C ASP A 400 30.90 3.78 4.07
N THR A 401 29.91 4.16 3.24
CA THR A 401 28.50 4.18 3.63
C THR A 401 28.01 2.77 3.95
N LEU A 402 28.33 1.79 3.11
CA LEU A 402 27.89 0.40 3.27
C LEU A 402 28.58 -0.31 4.45
N SER A 403 29.82 0.05 4.77
CA SER A 403 30.55 -0.45 5.93
C SER A 403 29.89 -0.01 7.24
N ARG A 404 29.55 1.28 7.38
CA ARG A 404 28.78 1.80 8.54
C ARG A 404 27.40 1.16 8.65
N VAL A 405 26.74 0.92 7.51
CA VAL A 405 25.45 0.22 7.46
C VAL A 405 25.57 -1.24 7.94
N MET A 406 26.70 -1.91 7.68
CA MET A 406 26.97 -3.25 8.18
C MET A 406 27.17 -3.27 9.71
N GLU A 407 27.82 -2.26 10.29
CA GLU A 407 27.94 -2.10 11.75
C GLU A 407 26.55 -2.00 12.41
N ILE A 408 25.69 -1.12 11.89
CA ILE A 408 24.28 -0.97 12.32
C ILE A 408 23.52 -2.30 12.20
N ALA A 409 23.74 -3.06 11.11
CA ALA A 409 23.09 -4.36 10.89
C ALA A 409 23.52 -5.42 11.92
N ILE A 410 24.79 -5.43 12.30
CA ILE A 410 25.37 -6.33 13.32
C ILE A 410 24.82 -5.98 14.71
N GLU A 411 24.86 -4.70 15.09
CA GLU A 411 24.34 -4.25 16.40
C GLU A 411 22.85 -4.57 16.55
N GLY A 412 22.05 -4.27 15.52
CA GLY A 412 20.62 -4.54 15.51
C GLY A 412 20.24 -6.02 15.38
N LYS A 413 21.18 -6.89 14.99
CA LYS A 413 20.97 -8.31 14.65
C LYS A 413 19.85 -8.47 13.62
N TYR A 414 19.89 -7.64 12.58
CA TYR A 414 18.82 -7.57 11.58
C TYR A 414 18.93 -8.65 10.50
N THR A 415 17.76 -9.11 10.00
CA THR A 415 17.65 -10.10 8.90
C THR A 415 18.43 -9.74 7.64
N GLU A 416 18.60 -8.45 7.39
CA GLU A 416 19.25 -7.90 6.20
C GLU A 416 20.77 -8.11 6.17
N MET A 417 21.39 -8.46 7.31
CA MET A 417 22.85 -8.56 7.48
C MET A 417 23.55 -9.45 6.41
N PRO A 418 23.05 -10.64 6.02
CA PRO A 418 23.70 -11.46 4.98
C PRO A 418 23.69 -10.77 3.61
N MET A 419 22.61 -10.08 3.26
CA MET A 419 22.46 -9.38 1.98
C MET A 419 23.35 -8.15 1.90
N ILE A 420 23.45 -7.39 3.01
CA ILE A 420 24.36 -6.24 3.15
C ILE A 420 25.81 -6.71 3.06
N ARG A 421 26.18 -7.82 3.73
CA ARG A 421 27.53 -8.41 3.64
C ARG A 421 27.87 -8.87 2.23
N GLN A 422 26.95 -9.53 1.54
CA GLN A 422 27.14 -9.95 0.15
C GLN A 422 27.38 -8.73 -0.75
N TYR A 423 26.54 -7.71 -0.64
CA TYR A 423 26.68 -6.47 -1.41
C TYR A 423 28.03 -5.78 -1.16
N LEU A 424 28.45 -5.67 0.11
CA LEU A 424 29.76 -5.12 0.48
C LEU A 424 30.91 -5.90 -0.16
N SER A 425 30.87 -7.23 -0.09
CA SER A 425 31.89 -8.09 -0.72
C SER A 425 31.99 -7.88 -2.23
N CYS A 426 30.86 -7.84 -2.95
CA CYS A 426 30.83 -7.61 -4.39
C CYS A 426 31.34 -6.21 -4.76
N LEU A 427 31.02 -5.19 -3.95
CA LEU A 427 31.45 -3.81 -4.17
C LEU A 427 32.95 -3.64 -3.92
N SER A 428 33.50 -4.29 -2.88
CA SER A 428 34.94 -4.29 -2.59
C SER A 428 35.76 -5.00 -3.67
N GLN A 429 35.27 -6.11 -4.21
CA GLN A 429 35.92 -6.82 -5.33
C GLN A 429 36.02 -5.91 -6.55
N ARG A 430 34.91 -5.31 -6.98
CA ARG A 430 34.90 -4.36 -8.11
C ARG A 430 35.81 -3.16 -7.90
N HIS A 431 35.93 -2.65 -6.67
CA HIS A 431 36.85 -1.53 -6.39
C HIS A 431 38.34 -1.92 -6.46
N GLN A 432 38.68 -3.20 -6.36
CA GLN A 432 40.06 -3.71 -6.49
C GLN A 432 40.45 -4.08 -7.93
N GLU A 433 39.48 -4.09 -8.85
CA GLU A 433 39.67 -4.38 -10.28
C GLU A 433 40.01 -3.11 -11.10
N PHE A 434 40.05 -1.93 -10.45
CA PHE A 434 40.39 -0.61 -11.00
C PHE A 434 41.48 0.08 -10.16
#